data_AF-S0FQW0-F1
#
_entry.id   AF-S0FQW0-F1
#
_cell.length_a   1.000
_cell.length_b   1.000
_cell.length_c   1.000
_cell.angle_alpha   90.00
_cell.angle_beta   90.00
_cell.angle_gamma   90.00
#
_symmetry.space_group_name_H-M   'P 1'
#
loop_
_entity.id
_entity.type
_entity.pdbx_description
1 polymer ?
#
loop_
_entity_poly.entity_id
_entity_poly.type
_entity_poly.pdbx_seq_one_letter_code
_entity_poly.pdbx_strand_id
1 'polypeptide(L)'
;MSRLLKYLILFLALLGLVMPVAGDVFTWIDSDGVRHFSNVSPPGNADHAKVLESETRNQVSSERQFKVVKVYDGDSLLVKGLDLTLKIRMVGIDAPETGGSRKPGQPFSRKAHQYLNRRIHDRSVTLKTYGLGGYNRILAEVFINDINMNLEMVKTGLAEVYQGSMPKTFDAAPYLAAQDQARKRRIGMWVQGSQYKSPRQWRKENPRN
;
A
#
# COMPACT_ATOMS: atom_id res chain seq x y z
N MET A 1 11.91 48.04 20.50
CA MET A 1 11.20 46.77 20.21
C MET A 1 11.80 45.65 21.06
N SER A 2 11.00 45.03 21.92
CA SER A 2 11.46 44.04 22.91
C SER A 2 12.00 42.78 22.22
N ARG A 3 12.98 42.11 22.86
CA ARG A 3 13.63 40.90 22.31
C ARG A 3 12.63 39.78 21.98
N LEU A 4 11.45 39.78 22.60
CA LEU A 4 10.34 38.86 22.26
C LEU A 4 9.76 39.06 20.86
N LEU A 5 9.73 40.29 20.32
CA LEU A 5 9.18 40.55 18.98
C LEU A 5 10.11 40.08 17.85
N LYS A 6 11.42 40.00 18.12
CA LYS A 6 12.40 39.48 17.14
C LYS A 6 12.31 37.97 16.96
N TYR A 7 12.01 37.21 18.01
CA TYR A 7 11.82 35.76 17.91
C TYR A 7 10.44 35.38 17.35
N LEU A 8 9.41 36.21 17.53
CA LEU A 8 8.10 35.97 16.92
C LEU A 8 8.12 36.12 15.40
N ILE A 9 8.94 37.05 14.88
CA ILE A 9 9.16 37.23 13.43
C ILE A 9 10.09 36.14 12.86
N LEU A 10 11.04 35.63 13.65
CA LEU A 10 11.90 34.52 13.23
C LEU A 10 11.18 33.15 13.28
N PHE A 11 10.18 32.99 14.14
CA PHE A 11 9.38 31.76 14.23
C PHE A 11 8.30 31.67 13.14
N LEU A 12 7.77 32.82 12.68
CA LEU A 12 6.87 32.88 11.52
C LEU A 12 7.58 32.78 10.16
N ALA A 13 8.89 33.04 10.10
CA ALA A 13 9.69 32.81 8.89
C ALA A 13 10.12 31.34 8.68
N LEU A 14 9.97 30.47 9.70
CA LEU A 14 10.18 29.02 9.59
C LEU A 14 8.88 28.23 9.33
N LEU A 15 7.73 28.91 9.32
CA LEU A 15 6.43 28.38 8.90
C LEU A 15 6.03 28.86 7.49
N GLY A 16 7.00 29.35 6.72
CA GLY A 16 6.82 29.67 5.31
C GLY A 16 7.19 28.48 4.44
N LEU A 17 6.16 27.77 3.97
CA LEU A 17 6.13 27.22 2.62
C LEU A 17 6.98 25.96 2.35
N VAL A 18 6.49 24.79 2.78
CA VAL A 18 6.64 23.61 1.92
C VAL A 18 5.64 23.79 0.78
N MET A 19 6.02 24.52 -0.27
CA MET A 19 5.30 24.39 -1.53
C MET A 19 5.42 22.92 -1.96
N PRO A 20 4.34 22.27 -2.42
CA PRO A 20 4.54 21.17 -3.34
C PRO A 20 5.27 21.78 -4.53
N VAL A 21 6.52 21.37 -4.77
CA VAL A 21 7.13 21.63 -6.07
C VAL A 21 6.35 20.76 -7.05
N ALA A 22 5.25 21.30 -7.56
CA ALA A 22 4.67 20.88 -8.83
C ALA A 22 5.72 21.26 -9.88
N GLY A 23 6.70 20.36 -10.06
CA GLY A 23 7.72 20.51 -11.07
C GLY A 23 7.08 20.14 -12.39
N ASP A 24 6.96 21.12 -13.29
CA ASP A 24 6.55 20.84 -14.66
C ASP A 24 7.50 19.78 -15.24
N VAL A 25 6.95 18.62 -15.62
CA VAL A 25 7.71 17.61 -16.35
C VAL A 25 7.62 17.93 -17.83
N PHE A 26 8.76 18.19 -18.44
CA PHE A 26 8.90 18.42 -19.88
C PHE A 26 9.22 17.09 -20.57
N THR A 27 8.66 16.90 -21.77
CA THR A 27 9.04 15.78 -22.65
C THR A 27 9.35 16.28 -24.06
N TRP A 28 10.38 15.67 -24.67
CA TRP A 28 10.76 15.86 -26.06
C TRP A 28 11.31 14.54 -26.63
N ILE A 29 11.39 14.47 -27.96
CA ILE A 29 12.03 13.37 -28.68
C ILE A 29 13.30 13.94 -29.31
N ASP A 30 14.44 13.27 -29.15
CA ASP A 30 15.69 13.70 -29.78
C ASP A 30 15.78 13.25 -31.26
N SER A 31 16.89 13.60 -31.91
CA SER A 31 17.14 13.24 -33.31
C SER A 31 17.21 11.73 -33.56
N ASP A 32 17.48 10.95 -32.52
CA ASP A 32 17.59 9.49 -32.58
C ASP A 32 16.25 8.79 -32.28
N GLY A 33 15.18 9.57 -32.06
CA GLY A 33 13.85 9.06 -31.75
C GLY A 33 13.66 8.66 -30.28
N VAL A 34 14.60 8.99 -29.40
CA VAL A 34 14.54 8.66 -27.97
C VAL A 34 13.72 9.72 -27.24
N ARG A 35 12.75 9.25 -26.45
CA ARG A 35 11.91 10.13 -25.62
C ARG A 35 12.62 10.46 -24.31
N HIS A 36 12.74 11.76 -24.03
CA HIS A 36 13.31 12.30 -22.80
C HIS A 36 12.24 12.88 -21.89
N PHE A 37 12.53 12.86 -20.59
CA PHE A 37 11.73 13.49 -19.54
C PHE A 37 12.64 14.29 -18.62
N SER A 38 12.27 15.53 -18.31
CA SER A 38 13.06 16.40 -17.46
C SER A 38 12.17 17.27 -16.59
N ASN A 39 12.62 17.54 -15.36
CA ASN A 39 12.04 18.53 -14.47
C ASN A 39 12.61 19.94 -14.70
N VAL A 40 13.47 20.09 -15.72
CA VAL A 40 14.00 21.37 -16.22
C VAL A 40 13.76 21.46 -17.73
N SER A 41 13.52 22.67 -18.23
CA SER A 41 13.30 22.88 -19.67
C SER A 41 14.49 22.35 -20.48
N PRO A 42 14.24 21.63 -21.59
CA PRO A 42 15.31 21.05 -22.40
C PRO A 42 16.23 22.11 -23.04
N PRO A 43 17.48 21.74 -23.37
CA PRO A 43 18.40 22.63 -24.09
C PRO A 43 17.84 23.08 -25.45
N GLY A 44 18.17 24.30 -25.85
CA GLY A 44 17.50 25.04 -26.94
C GLY A 44 17.47 24.33 -28.29
N ASN A 45 16.36 24.54 -29.02
CA ASN A 45 15.89 23.97 -30.31
C ASN A 45 15.06 22.68 -30.23
N ALA A 46 14.72 22.18 -29.04
CA ALA A 46 13.76 21.08 -28.89
C ALA A 46 12.32 21.59 -28.74
N ASP A 47 11.44 21.20 -29.68
CA ASP A 47 9.99 21.32 -29.51
C ASP A 47 9.55 20.46 -28.32
N HIS A 48 8.97 21.09 -27.28
CA HIS A 48 8.63 20.42 -26.02
C HIS A 48 7.18 20.66 -25.62
N ALA A 49 6.55 19.61 -25.08
CA ALA A 49 5.23 19.69 -24.48
C ALA A 49 5.35 19.72 -22.95
N LYS A 50 4.59 20.62 -22.32
CA LYS A 50 4.44 20.67 -20.86
C LYS A 50 3.43 19.59 -20.45
N VAL A 51 3.83 18.64 -19.60
CA VAL A 51 2.90 17.64 -19.07
C VAL A 51 2.01 18.33 -18.04
N LEU A 52 0.73 18.57 -18.37
CA LEU A 52 -0.26 19.09 -17.44
C LEU A 52 -0.59 18.00 -16.40
N GLU A 53 -0.15 18.20 -15.16
CA GLU A 53 -0.37 17.26 -14.03
C GLU A 53 -1.86 16.94 -13.79
N SER A 54 -2.77 17.84 -14.16
CA SER A 54 -4.22 17.66 -13.95
C SER A 54 -4.87 16.64 -14.88
N GLU A 55 -4.44 16.58 -16.15
CA GLU A 55 -4.97 15.62 -17.14
C GLU A 55 -4.37 14.23 -16.88
N THR A 56 -3.09 14.21 -16.50
CA THR A 56 -2.35 13.01 -16.12
C THR A 56 -2.97 12.32 -14.91
N ARG A 57 -3.47 13.06 -13.90
CA ARG A 57 -4.03 12.45 -12.68
C ARG A 57 -5.30 11.61 -12.94
N ASN A 58 -6.13 12.03 -13.88
CA ASN A 58 -7.37 11.33 -14.23
C ASN A 58 -7.16 10.20 -15.26
N GLN A 59 -6.21 10.34 -16.21
CA GLN A 59 -5.84 9.23 -17.10
C GLN A 59 -5.00 8.15 -16.41
N VAL A 60 -4.02 8.52 -15.58
CA VAL A 60 -3.10 7.58 -14.90
C VAL A 60 -3.82 6.70 -13.85
N SER A 61 -4.93 7.17 -13.29
CA SER A 61 -5.78 6.36 -12.40
C SER A 61 -6.34 5.12 -13.12
N SER A 62 -6.63 5.24 -14.42
CA SER A 62 -7.15 4.14 -15.23
C SER A 62 -6.05 3.24 -15.81
N GLU A 63 -4.84 3.75 -16.01
CA GLU A 63 -3.72 3.05 -16.66
C GLU A 63 -2.82 2.23 -15.71
N ARG A 64 -2.86 2.45 -14.40
CA ARG A 64 -2.07 1.65 -13.42
C ARG A 64 -2.82 0.44 -12.86
N GLN A 65 -3.49 -0.28 -13.73
CA GLN A 65 -4.18 -1.51 -13.37
C GLN A 65 -3.23 -2.70 -13.46
N PHE A 66 -3.20 -3.51 -12.41
CA PHE A 66 -2.52 -4.80 -12.40
C PHE A 66 -3.54 -5.92 -12.30
N LYS A 67 -3.34 -7.00 -13.05
CA LYS A 67 -4.15 -8.21 -12.92
C LYS A 67 -3.62 -9.07 -11.78
N VAL A 68 -4.49 -9.49 -10.86
CA VAL A 68 -4.12 -10.44 -9.81
C VAL A 68 -3.99 -11.84 -10.40
N VAL A 69 -2.78 -12.38 -10.37
CA VAL A 69 -2.46 -13.70 -10.94
C VAL A 69 -2.47 -14.79 -9.88
N LYS A 70 -2.12 -14.46 -8.64
CA LYS A 70 -2.09 -15.45 -7.55
C LYS A 70 -2.32 -14.79 -6.21
N VAL A 71 -3.08 -15.45 -5.35
CA VAL A 71 -3.19 -15.11 -3.93
C VAL A 71 -2.47 -16.20 -3.14
N TYR A 72 -1.41 -15.83 -2.42
CA TYR A 72 -0.57 -16.78 -1.68
C TYR A 72 -1.21 -17.16 -0.35
N ASP A 73 -1.70 -16.16 0.39
CA ASP A 73 -2.31 -16.29 1.72
C ASP A 73 -3.34 -15.16 1.94
N GLY A 74 -3.62 -14.78 3.18
CA GLY A 74 -4.59 -13.73 3.51
C GLY A 74 -4.07 -12.29 3.36
N ASP A 75 -2.80 -12.06 3.01
CA ASP A 75 -2.24 -10.71 2.88
C ASP A 75 -1.11 -10.56 1.84
N SER A 76 -0.80 -11.61 1.09
CA SER A 76 0.27 -11.65 0.10
C SER A 76 -0.25 -12.17 -1.25
N LEU A 77 0.12 -11.49 -2.33
CA LEU A 77 -0.37 -11.80 -3.68
C LEU A 77 0.67 -11.51 -4.77
N LEU A 78 0.43 -12.01 -5.98
CA LEU A 78 1.20 -11.76 -7.18
C LEU A 78 0.32 -11.04 -8.19
N VAL A 79 0.80 -9.92 -8.72
CA VAL A 79 0.13 -9.21 -9.81
C VAL A 79 1.01 -9.11 -11.05
N LYS A 80 0.36 -8.91 -12.20
CA LYS A 80 1.02 -8.62 -13.47
C LYS A 80 0.38 -7.43 -14.16
N GLY A 81 1.19 -6.58 -14.77
CA GLY A 81 0.76 -5.40 -15.50
C GLY A 81 1.96 -4.55 -15.87
N LEU A 82 1.86 -3.77 -16.95
CA LEU A 82 2.96 -2.92 -17.43
C LEU A 82 4.26 -3.72 -17.68
N ASP A 83 4.14 -4.93 -18.21
CA ASP A 83 5.25 -5.90 -18.41
C ASP A 83 6.03 -6.29 -17.14
N LEU A 84 5.50 -5.96 -15.96
CA LEU A 84 6.07 -6.30 -14.66
C LEU A 84 5.28 -7.42 -13.99
N THR A 85 6.00 -8.23 -13.21
CA THR A 85 5.43 -9.20 -12.27
C THR A 85 5.83 -8.80 -10.85
N LEU A 86 4.87 -8.41 -10.03
CA LEU A 86 5.13 -7.83 -8.71
C LEU A 86 4.54 -8.71 -7.61
N LYS A 87 5.35 -9.03 -6.60
CA LYS A 87 4.87 -9.62 -5.34
C LYS A 87 4.43 -8.49 -4.42
N ILE A 88 3.21 -8.53 -3.95
CA ILE A 88 2.62 -7.53 -3.08
C ILE A 88 2.42 -8.10 -1.69
N ARG A 89 2.81 -7.32 -0.67
CA ARG A 89 2.38 -7.51 0.72
C ARG A 89 1.38 -6.41 1.02
N MET A 90 0.16 -6.79 1.37
CA MET A 90 -0.90 -5.86 1.75
C MET A 90 -0.47 -5.11 3.01
N VAL A 91 -0.13 -3.83 2.86
CA VAL A 91 0.43 -3.01 3.94
C VAL A 91 -0.58 -2.83 5.08
N GLY A 92 -0.07 -2.69 6.30
CA GLY A 92 -0.88 -2.34 7.47
C GLY A 92 -1.68 -3.49 8.07
N ILE A 93 -1.70 -4.67 7.44
CA ILE A 93 -2.46 -5.83 7.93
C ILE A 93 -1.57 -7.05 8.11
N ASP A 94 -2.00 -7.99 8.95
CA ASP A 94 -1.36 -9.30 9.14
C ASP A 94 -2.44 -10.38 9.22
N ALA A 95 -2.46 -11.29 8.25
CA ALA A 95 -3.42 -12.38 8.19
C ALA A 95 -2.92 -13.63 8.93
N PRO A 96 -3.82 -14.54 9.37
CA PRO A 96 -3.39 -15.78 10.01
C PRO A 96 -2.48 -16.62 9.11
N GLU A 97 -1.40 -17.13 9.68
CA GLU A 97 -0.32 -17.82 8.96
C GLU A 97 -0.79 -19.10 8.28
N THR A 98 -0.54 -19.22 6.97
CA THR A 98 -0.71 -20.50 6.26
C THR A 98 0.35 -21.50 6.70
N GLY A 99 -0.06 -22.75 6.91
CA GLY A 99 0.85 -23.83 7.25
C GLY A 99 1.74 -24.24 6.09
N GLY A 100 2.80 -24.98 6.40
CA GLY A 100 3.62 -25.67 5.40
C GLY A 100 3.25 -27.14 5.31
N SER A 101 3.89 -27.90 4.41
CA SER A 101 3.60 -29.33 4.20
C SER A 101 3.75 -30.20 5.46
N ARG A 102 4.48 -29.72 6.48
CA ARG A 102 4.77 -30.44 7.74
C ARG A 102 4.21 -29.75 9.00
N LYS A 103 3.64 -28.55 8.88
CA LYS A 103 3.16 -27.76 10.04
C LYS A 103 1.76 -27.22 9.75
N PRO A 104 0.79 -27.37 10.68
CA PRO A 104 -0.55 -26.83 10.49
C PRO A 104 -0.50 -25.31 10.38
N GLY A 105 -1.44 -24.76 9.61
CA GLY A 105 -1.66 -23.32 9.58
C GLY A 105 -2.33 -22.83 10.86
N GLN A 106 -2.19 -21.54 11.13
CA GLN A 106 -2.94 -20.87 12.17
C GLN A 106 -4.45 -21.01 11.90
N PRO A 107 -5.30 -21.14 12.94
CA PRO A 107 -6.74 -21.06 12.77
C PRO A 107 -7.14 -19.84 11.92
N PHE A 108 -8.15 -20.00 11.08
CA PHE A 108 -8.64 -18.99 10.13
C PHE A 108 -7.74 -18.68 8.92
N SER A 109 -6.51 -19.18 8.83
CA SER A 109 -5.62 -18.96 7.67
C SER A 109 -6.26 -19.34 6.33
N ARG A 110 -6.85 -20.54 6.24
CA ARG A 110 -7.59 -20.99 5.05
C ARG A 110 -8.80 -20.10 4.74
N LYS A 111 -9.53 -19.65 5.76
CA LYS A 111 -10.72 -18.79 5.56
C LYS A 111 -10.31 -17.41 5.05
N ALA A 112 -9.21 -16.85 5.58
CA ALA A 112 -8.64 -15.58 5.12
C ALA A 112 -8.18 -15.67 3.66
N HIS A 113 -7.39 -16.69 3.32
CA HIS A 113 -6.97 -16.96 1.94
C HIS A 113 -8.16 -17.09 0.98
N GLN A 114 -9.13 -17.94 1.31
CA GLN A 114 -10.29 -18.16 0.45
C GLN A 114 -11.15 -16.91 0.29
N TYR A 115 -11.31 -16.11 1.35
CA TYR A 115 -12.04 -14.85 1.28
C TYR A 115 -11.33 -13.88 0.34
N LEU A 116 -10.02 -13.63 0.55
CA LEU A 116 -9.25 -12.74 -0.31
C LEU A 116 -9.29 -13.23 -1.76
N ASN A 117 -8.96 -14.51 -2.00
CA ASN A 117 -8.94 -15.11 -3.32
C ASN A 117 -10.28 -14.94 -4.06
N ARG A 118 -11.42 -15.26 -3.42
CA ARG A 118 -12.73 -15.05 -4.05
C ARG A 118 -13.02 -13.59 -4.40
N ARG A 119 -12.50 -12.66 -3.62
CA ARG A 119 -12.73 -11.22 -3.82
C ARG A 119 -11.85 -10.62 -4.90
N ILE A 120 -10.62 -11.12 -5.09
CA ILE A 120 -9.61 -10.41 -5.90
C ILE A 120 -8.98 -11.22 -7.03
N HIS A 121 -9.07 -12.55 -7.02
CA HIS A 121 -8.42 -13.38 -8.04
C HIS A 121 -8.97 -13.07 -9.43
N ASP A 122 -8.08 -13.01 -10.43
CA ASP A 122 -8.38 -12.71 -11.83
C ASP A 122 -8.97 -11.31 -12.09
N ARG A 123 -8.99 -10.44 -11.07
CA ARG A 123 -9.48 -9.05 -11.19
C ARG A 123 -8.32 -8.07 -11.43
N SER A 124 -8.65 -6.97 -12.10
CA SER A 124 -7.79 -5.79 -12.14
C SER A 124 -7.84 -5.04 -10.81
N VAL A 125 -6.68 -4.64 -10.32
CA VAL A 125 -6.50 -3.88 -9.09
C VAL A 125 -5.62 -2.66 -9.31
N THR A 126 -5.89 -1.60 -8.56
CA THR A 126 -5.00 -0.45 -8.43
C THR A 126 -4.18 -0.59 -7.15
N LEU A 127 -2.90 -0.23 -7.21
CA LEU A 127 -1.99 -0.31 -6.08
C LEU A 127 -1.59 1.08 -5.61
N LYS A 128 -1.79 1.37 -4.32
CA LYS A 128 -1.17 2.51 -3.64
C LYS A 128 0.03 1.99 -2.86
N THR A 129 1.23 2.32 -3.33
CA THR A 129 2.48 1.71 -2.84
C THR A 129 3.15 2.56 -1.76
N TYR A 130 3.91 1.89 -0.90
CA TYR A 130 4.58 2.48 0.27
C TYR A 130 6.07 2.11 0.33
N GLY A 131 6.64 1.73 -0.81
CA GLY A 131 8.01 1.26 -0.93
C GLY A 131 8.17 -0.25 -0.85
N LEU A 132 9.41 -0.68 -0.69
CA LEU A 132 9.80 -2.09 -0.66
C LEU A 132 9.75 -2.63 0.78
N GLY A 133 9.09 -3.77 0.95
CA GLY A 133 9.14 -4.57 2.17
C GLY A 133 10.20 -5.66 2.10
N GLY A 134 10.31 -6.45 3.18
CA GLY A 134 11.19 -7.62 3.18
C GLY A 134 10.81 -8.66 2.12
N TYR A 135 11.82 -9.44 1.69
CA TYR A 135 11.69 -10.52 0.70
C TYR A 135 11.27 -10.07 -0.71
N ASN A 136 11.72 -8.88 -1.13
CA ASN A 136 11.47 -8.33 -2.47
C ASN A 136 9.96 -8.21 -2.79
N ARG A 137 9.18 -7.76 -1.80
CA ARG A 137 7.73 -7.52 -1.94
C ARG A 137 7.46 -6.03 -1.85
N ILE A 138 6.55 -5.52 -2.67
CA ILE A 138 6.07 -4.14 -2.57
C ILE A 138 5.01 -4.07 -1.47
N LEU A 139 5.13 -3.09 -0.57
CA LEU A 139 4.10 -2.77 0.40
C LEU A 139 3.02 -1.94 -0.30
N ALA A 140 1.77 -2.41 -0.31
CA ALA A 140 0.69 -1.67 -0.96
C ALA A 140 -0.68 -1.83 -0.28
N GLU A 141 -1.50 -0.79 -0.39
CA GLU A 141 -2.95 -0.92 -0.32
C GLU A 141 -3.46 -1.36 -1.69
N VAL A 142 -4.33 -2.37 -1.71
CA VAL A 142 -4.87 -2.98 -2.94
C VAL A 142 -6.33 -2.57 -3.10
N PHE A 143 -6.66 -1.98 -4.24
CA PHE A 143 -7.99 -1.47 -4.53
C PHE A 143 -8.64 -2.19 -5.70
N ILE A 144 -9.92 -2.51 -5.57
CA ILE A 144 -10.79 -2.87 -6.70
C ILE A 144 -11.82 -1.75 -6.79
N ASN A 145 -11.74 -0.95 -7.85
CA ASN A 145 -12.42 0.35 -7.92
C ASN A 145 -12.06 1.17 -6.65
N ASP A 146 -13.05 1.65 -5.90
CA ASP A 146 -12.83 2.42 -4.67
C ASP A 146 -12.78 1.55 -3.39
N ILE A 147 -12.80 0.23 -3.51
CA ILE A 147 -12.84 -0.68 -2.36
C ILE A 147 -11.41 -1.07 -1.96
N ASN A 148 -10.99 -0.63 -0.78
CA ASN A 148 -9.72 -1.01 -0.15
C ASN A 148 -9.78 -2.44 0.40
N MET A 149 -9.16 -3.38 -0.29
CA MET A 149 -9.17 -4.79 0.09
C MET A 149 -8.41 -5.06 1.39
N ASN A 150 -7.40 -4.27 1.75
CA ASN A 150 -6.70 -4.41 3.02
C ASN A 150 -7.65 -4.12 4.18
N LEU A 151 -8.39 -3.01 4.09
CA LEU A 151 -9.37 -2.64 5.11
C LEU A 151 -10.52 -3.67 5.21
N GLU A 152 -10.97 -4.22 4.06
CA GLU A 152 -11.99 -5.28 4.04
C GLU A 152 -11.53 -6.56 4.76
N MET A 153 -10.25 -6.94 4.65
CA MET A 153 -9.70 -8.07 5.42
C MET A 153 -9.80 -7.84 6.93
N VAL A 154 -9.57 -6.61 7.40
CA VAL A 154 -9.69 -6.25 8.82
C VAL A 154 -11.15 -6.20 9.28
N LYS A 155 -12.03 -5.56 8.50
CA LYS A 155 -13.48 -5.48 8.80
C LYS A 155 -14.12 -6.86 8.93
N THR A 156 -13.70 -7.81 8.09
CA THR A 156 -14.19 -9.20 8.15
C THR A 156 -13.51 -10.06 9.20
N GLY A 157 -12.61 -9.48 10.00
CA GLY A 157 -11.86 -10.19 11.04
C GLY A 157 -11.01 -11.32 10.46
N LEU A 158 -10.51 -11.19 9.23
CA LEU A 158 -9.64 -12.16 8.57
C LEU A 158 -8.19 -11.68 8.45
N ALA A 159 -7.90 -10.49 8.98
CA ALA A 159 -6.57 -9.99 9.29
C ALA A 159 -6.64 -9.08 10.53
N GLU A 160 -5.52 -8.94 11.24
CA GLU A 160 -5.33 -7.91 12.26
C GLU A 160 -4.54 -6.73 11.69
N VAL A 161 -4.55 -5.59 12.38
CA VAL A 161 -3.65 -4.48 12.10
C VAL A 161 -2.22 -4.91 12.43
N TYR A 162 -1.30 -4.68 11.50
CA TYR A 162 0.09 -5.07 11.66
C TYR A 162 0.74 -4.37 12.86
N GLN A 163 1.39 -5.14 13.73
CA GLN A 163 1.95 -4.67 15.01
C GLN A 163 3.44 -4.29 14.92
N GLY A 164 4.01 -4.25 13.72
CA GLY A 164 5.40 -3.87 13.49
C GLY A 164 5.56 -2.42 13.04
N SER A 165 6.76 -2.08 12.57
CA SER A 165 7.01 -0.76 11.96
C SER A 165 6.25 -0.64 10.64
N MET A 166 5.48 0.44 10.50
CA MET A 166 4.71 0.77 9.30
C MET A 166 5.31 2.00 8.60
N PRO A 167 5.11 2.14 7.28
CA PRO A 167 5.49 3.35 6.56
C PRO A 167 4.86 4.59 7.21
N LYS A 168 5.61 5.68 7.40
CA LYS A 168 5.11 6.91 8.02
C LYS A 168 3.92 7.54 7.29
N THR A 169 3.82 7.29 5.99
CA THR A 169 2.75 7.79 5.12
C THR A 169 1.50 6.91 5.12
N PHE A 170 1.52 5.76 5.81
CA PHE A 170 0.37 4.87 5.94
C PHE A 170 -0.56 5.34 7.07
N ASP A 171 -1.83 5.56 6.74
CA ASP A 171 -2.86 5.91 7.72
C ASP A 171 -3.47 4.64 8.34
N ALA A 172 -3.10 4.35 9.58
CA ALA A 172 -3.57 3.18 10.31
C ALA A 172 -4.92 3.42 11.04
N ALA A 173 -5.38 4.66 11.16
CA ALA A 173 -6.59 5.00 11.93
C ALA A 173 -7.86 4.22 11.49
N PRO A 174 -8.20 4.14 10.18
CA PRO A 174 -9.38 3.38 9.75
C PRO A 174 -9.26 1.88 10.03
N TYR A 175 -8.04 1.33 9.96
CA TYR A 175 -7.77 -0.08 10.22
C TYR A 175 -7.94 -0.42 11.70
N LEU A 176 -7.42 0.44 12.60
CA LEU A 176 -7.57 0.28 14.04
C LEU A 176 -9.04 0.34 14.46
N ALA A 177 -9.81 1.28 13.90
CA ALA A 177 -11.25 1.37 14.15
C ALA A 177 -12.01 0.13 13.66
N ALA A 178 -11.71 -0.35 12.44
CA ALA A 178 -12.32 -1.56 11.89
C ALA A 178 -11.99 -2.80 12.72
N GLN A 179 -10.74 -2.93 13.19
CA GLN A 179 -10.33 -4.04 14.05
C GLN A 179 -11.07 -4.02 15.40
N ASP A 180 -11.19 -2.85 16.04
CA ASP A 180 -11.91 -2.71 17.30
C ASP A 180 -13.38 -3.15 17.15
N GLN A 181 -14.04 -2.73 16.07
CA GLN A 181 -15.40 -3.18 15.76
C GLN A 181 -15.48 -4.70 15.52
N ALA A 182 -14.56 -5.26 14.74
CA ALA A 182 -14.52 -6.69 14.47
C ALA A 182 -14.27 -7.52 15.75
N ARG A 183 -13.42 -7.04 16.66
CA ARG A 183 -13.16 -7.63 17.97
C ARG A 183 -14.39 -7.60 18.87
N LYS A 184 -15.01 -6.43 19.04
CA LYS A 184 -16.22 -6.25 19.86
C LYS A 184 -17.36 -7.16 19.40
N ARG A 185 -17.51 -7.33 18.09
CA ARG A 185 -18.55 -8.17 17.47
C ARG A 185 -18.14 -9.63 17.30
N ARG A 186 -16.92 -10.02 17.72
CA ARG A 186 -16.35 -11.36 17.55
C ARG A 186 -16.45 -11.87 16.11
N ILE A 187 -16.13 -11.03 15.13
CA ILE A 187 -16.19 -11.38 13.70
C ILE A 187 -14.93 -12.15 13.29
N GLY A 188 -15.07 -13.14 12.40
CA GLY A 188 -13.92 -13.82 11.81
C GLY A 188 -13.08 -14.55 12.86
N MET A 189 -11.77 -14.33 12.86
CA MET A 189 -10.83 -14.95 13.79
C MET A 189 -11.03 -14.53 15.25
N TRP A 190 -11.76 -13.42 15.50
CA TRP A 190 -12.03 -12.92 16.84
C TRP A 190 -13.04 -13.78 17.63
N VAL A 191 -13.75 -14.73 16.98
CA VAL A 191 -14.60 -15.72 17.69
C VAL A 191 -13.80 -16.60 18.67
N GLN A 192 -12.48 -16.70 18.47
CA GLN A 192 -11.61 -17.53 19.30
C GLN A 192 -11.46 -16.99 20.73
N GLY A 193 -11.83 -15.73 21.00
CA GLY A 193 -11.75 -15.14 22.33
C GLY A 193 -10.33 -15.24 22.91
N SER A 194 -10.21 -15.83 24.10
CA SER A 194 -8.92 -16.01 24.79
C SER A 194 -7.95 -16.97 24.08
N GLN A 195 -8.43 -17.82 23.17
CA GLN A 195 -7.58 -18.72 22.38
C GLN A 195 -6.95 -18.03 21.17
N TYR A 196 -7.37 -16.80 20.86
CA TYR A 196 -6.78 -16.03 19.78
C TYR A 196 -5.28 -15.79 20.02
N LYS A 197 -4.47 -16.03 18.99
CA LYS A 197 -3.06 -15.62 18.92
C LYS A 197 -2.86 -14.72 17.71
N SER A 198 -2.08 -13.66 17.84
CA SER A 198 -1.71 -12.84 16.69
C SER A 198 -0.81 -13.61 15.72
N PRO A 199 -0.80 -13.32 14.41
CA PRO A 199 0.13 -13.96 13.47
C PRO A 199 1.60 -13.73 13.87
N ARG A 200 1.93 -12.56 14.43
CA ARG A 200 3.26 -12.30 15.01
C ARG A 200 3.61 -13.28 16.13
N GLN A 201 2.70 -13.52 17.07
CA GLN A 201 2.92 -14.49 18.15
C GLN A 201 3.00 -15.92 17.59
N TRP A 202 2.12 -16.27 16.64
CA TRP A 202 2.13 -17.58 15.99
C TRP A 202 3.48 -17.90 15.35
N ARG A 203 4.08 -16.94 14.61
CA ARG A 203 5.43 -17.10 14.01
C ARG A 203 6.53 -17.33 15.04
N LYS A 204 6.43 -16.72 16.22
CA LYS A 204 7.40 -16.91 17.32
C LYS A 204 7.33 -18.34 17.88
N GLU A 205 6.13 -18.88 18.00
CA GLU A 205 5.88 -20.23 18.51
C GLU A 205 6.07 -21.32 17.44
N ASN A 206 5.91 -20.95 16.15
CA ASN A 206 5.97 -21.85 15.00
C ASN A 206 6.92 -21.29 13.93
N PRO A 207 8.24 -21.21 14.19
CA PRO A 207 9.19 -20.69 13.22
C PRO A 207 9.15 -21.50 11.93
N ARG A 208 9.26 -20.83 10.78
CA ARG A 208 9.48 -21.50 9.50
C ARG A 208 10.90 -22.05 9.51
N ASN A 209 11.03 -23.36 9.31
CA ASN A 209 12.33 -24.02 9.21
C ASN A 209 13.09 -23.53 7.97
#